data_AF-A0A951GR90-F1
#
_entry.id   AF-A0A951GR90-F1
#
_cell.length_a   1.000
_cell.length_b   1.000
_cell.length_c   1.000
_cell.angle_alpha   90.00
_cell.angle_beta   90.00
_cell.angle_gamma   90.00
#
_symmetry.space_group_name_H-M   'P 1'
#
loop_
_entity.id
_entity.type
_entity.pdbx_description
1 polymer ?
#
loop_
_entity_poly.entity_id
_entity_poly.type
_entity_poly.pdbx_seq_one_letter_code
_entity_poly.pdbx_strand_id
1 'polypeptide(L)'
;MVRAVAAALALFVATPALAQAPVTITLRDHQFVPAEVPIPAGTKVELLVRNEQTVTAEFESNSLHREKVVAPNGQITVFVGPLDPGRYEFFDDFNQQTRGFLVAK
;
A
#
# COMPACT_ATOMS: atom_id res chain seq x y z
N MET A 1 -51.07 -4.26 -39.99
CA MET A 1 -50.73 -3.51 -38.76
C MET A 1 -49.48 -4.14 -38.16
N VAL A 2 -48.30 -3.52 -38.33
CA VAL A 2 -47.04 -4.03 -37.77
C VAL A 2 -46.72 -3.22 -36.51
N ARG A 3 -46.76 -3.86 -35.34
CA ARG A 3 -46.35 -3.25 -34.07
C ARG A 3 -44.83 -3.29 -34.01
N ALA A 4 -44.19 -2.13 -34.15
CA ALA A 4 -42.76 -1.98 -33.93
C ALA A 4 -42.47 -2.09 -32.42
N VAL A 5 -41.71 -3.11 -32.02
CA VAL A 5 -41.15 -3.23 -30.68
C VAL A 5 -39.86 -2.43 -30.67
N ALA A 6 -39.86 -1.28 -30.00
CA ALA A 6 -38.66 -0.49 -29.79
C ALA A 6 -37.83 -1.14 -28.67
N ALA A 7 -36.71 -1.77 -29.04
CA ALA A 7 -35.72 -2.25 -28.09
C ALA A 7 -34.90 -1.05 -27.57
N ALA A 8 -35.11 -0.66 -26.32
CA ALA A 8 -34.31 0.35 -25.66
C ALA A 8 -32.92 -0.23 -25.31
N LEU A 9 -31.90 0.20 -26.03
CA LEU A 9 -30.51 -0.15 -25.77
C LEU A 9 -30.02 0.67 -24.56
N ALA A 10 -29.93 0.05 -23.38
CA ALA A 10 -29.36 0.69 -22.20
C ALA A 10 -27.85 0.84 -22.38
N LEU A 11 -27.39 2.07 -22.60
CA LEU A 11 -25.98 2.41 -22.68
C LEU A 11 -25.39 2.43 -21.25
N PHE A 12 -24.67 1.38 -20.86
CA PHE A 12 -23.90 1.39 -19.61
C PHE A 12 -22.70 2.33 -19.78
N VAL A 13 -22.79 3.50 -19.14
CA VAL A 13 -21.64 4.40 -19.01
C VAL A 13 -20.71 3.81 -17.96
N ALA A 14 -19.61 3.19 -18.41
CA ALA A 14 -18.55 2.76 -17.50
C ALA A 14 -17.85 4.00 -16.95
N THR A 15 -17.88 4.19 -15.62
CA THR A 15 -17.07 5.20 -14.96
C THR A 15 -15.61 4.73 -14.92
N PRO A 16 -14.63 5.57 -15.29
CA PRO A 16 -13.24 5.21 -15.17
C PRO A 16 -12.88 5.07 -13.69
N ALA A 17 -12.31 3.92 -13.31
CA ALA A 17 -11.73 3.73 -11.99
C ALA A 17 -10.36 4.45 -11.95
N LEU A 18 -10.22 5.44 -11.06
CA LEU A 18 -8.94 6.08 -10.79
C LEU A 18 -8.12 5.21 -9.84
N ALA A 19 -6.90 4.86 -10.26
CA ALA A 19 -5.95 4.19 -9.38
C ALA A 19 -5.49 5.16 -8.27
N GLN A 20 -5.45 4.67 -7.04
CA GLN A 20 -4.99 5.44 -5.89
C GLN A 20 -3.47 5.62 -5.96
N ALA A 21 -2.97 6.82 -5.64
CA ALA A 21 -1.53 7.08 -5.62
C ALA A 21 -0.82 6.20 -4.56
N PRO A 22 0.42 5.75 -4.79
CA PRO A 22 1.16 4.98 -3.81
C PRO A 22 1.39 5.77 -2.52
N VAL A 23 1.30 5.07 -1.38
CA VAL A 23 1.62 5.61 -0.06
C VAL A 23 3.11 5.43 0.18
N THR A 24 3.85 6.52 0.41
CA THR A 24 5.31 6.46 0.58
C THR A 24 5.69 6.32 2.05
N ILE A 25 6.64 5.42 2.32
CA ILE A 25 7.28 5.24 3.63
C ILE A 25 8.79 5.33 3.40
N THR A 26 9.47 6.19 4.16
CA THR A 26 10.92 6.39 4.03
C THR A 26 11.66 5.83 5.23
N LEU A 27 12.71 5.06 5.00
CA LEU A 27 13.73 4.71 5.98
C LEU A 27 14.84 5.76 5.95
N ARG A 28 14.98 6.50 7.05
CA ARG A 28 16.08 7.46 7.25
C ARG A 28 16.43 7.52 8.73
N ASP A 29 17.71 7.73 9.05
CA ASP A 29 18.17 7.87 10.43
C ASP A 29 17.70 6.73 11.36
N HIS A 30 17.65 5.50 10.83
CA HIS A 30 17.13 4.30 11.49
C HIS A 30 15.68 4.43 11.99
N GLN A 31 14.85 5.16 11.24
CA GLN A 31 13.44 5.37 11.54
C GLN A 31 12.61 5.27 10.26
N PHE A 32 11.40 4.70 10.39
CA PHE A 32 10.37 4.85 9.36
C PHE A 32 9.72 6.22 9.50
N VAL A 33 9.59 6.92 8.37
CA VAL A 33 8.99 8.24 8.27
C VAL A 33 7.89 8.21 7.20
N PRO A 34 6.62 8.44 7.58
CA PRO A 34 6.14 8.58 8.97
C PRO A 34 6.19 7.24 9.74
N ALA A 35 6.27 7.31 11.07
CA ALA A 35 6.24 6.12 11.93
C ALA A 35 4.85 5.44 11.98
N GLU A 36 3.80 6.23 11.76
CA GLU A 36 2.43 5.72 11.57
C GLU A 36 1.88 6.21 10.23
N VAL A 37 1.48 5.26 9.40
CA VAL A 37 1.08 5.49 8.02
C VAL A 37 -0.42 5.20 7.90
N PRO A 38 -1.28 6.23 7.80
CA PRO A 38 -2.71 6.02 7.64
C PRO A 38 -3.03 5.51 6.23
N ILE A 39 -3.85 4.46 6.14
CA ILE A 39 -4.31 3.90 4.87
C ILE A 39 -5.83 3.60 4.94
N PRO A 40 -6.55 3.60 3.80
CA PRO A 40 -7.96 3.22 3.79
C PRO A 40 -8.14 1.73 4.10
N ALA A 41 -9.02 1.43 5.06
CA ALA A 41 -9.49 0.06 5.30
C ALA A 41 -10.29 -0.46 4.09
N GLY A 42 -10.36 -1.79 3.95
CA GLY A 42 -11.11 -2.44 2.88
C GLY A 42 -10.56 -2.22 1.47
N THR A 43 -9.40 -1.59 1.33
CA THR A 43 -8.79 -1.23 0.04
C THR A 43 -7.42 -1.89 -0.12
N LYS A 44 -7.11 -2.38 -1.32
CA LYS A 44 -5.74 -2.79 -1.66
C LYS A 44 -4.88 -1.55 -1.87
N VAL A 45 -3.77 -1.45 -1.16
CA VAL A 45 -2.90 -0.27 -1.15
C VAL A 45 -1.52 -0.64 -1.69
N GLU A 46 -0.97 0.25 -2.51
CA GLU A 46 0.42 0.21 -2.92
C GLU A 46 1.27 1.06 -1.95
N LEU A 47 2.24 0.42 -1.32
CA LEU A 47 3.25 1.09 -0.51
C LEU A 47 4.53 1.23 -1.32
N LEU A 48 5.08 2.44 -1.34
CA LEU A 48 6.42 2.73 -1.86
C LEU A 48 7.38 2.89 -0.68
N VAL A 49 8.18 1.87 -0.40
CA VAL A 49 9.17 1.90 0.68
C VAL A 49 10.51 2.37 0.10
N ARG A 50 10.99 3.52 0.56
CA ARG A 50 12.27 4.13 0.17
C ARG A 50 13.28 3.92 1.27
N ASN A 51 14.49 3.52 0.94
CA ASN A 51 15.60 3.46 1.88
C ASN A 51 16.57 4.59 1.54
N GLU A 52 16.58 5.68 2.32
CA GLU A 52 17.51 6.80 2.16
C GLU A 52 18.83 6.58 2.93
N GLN A 53 19.04 5.38 3.47
CA GLN A 53 20.26 5.03 4.19
C GLN A 53 21.33 4.48 3.25
N THR A 54 22.57 4.49 3.73
CA THR A 54 23.74 3.93 3.02
C THR A 54 23.93 2.44 3.25
N VAL A 55 23.04 1.80 4.01
CA VAL A 55 23.05 0.37 4.32
C VAL A 55 21.76 -0.29 3.84
N THR A 56 21.82 -1.59 3.55
CA THR A 56 20.65 -2.37 3.17
C THR A 56 19.69 -2.46 4.35
N ALA A 57 18.39 -2.42 4.06
CA ALA A 57 17.31 -2.67 5.02
C ALA A 57 16.40 -3.78 4.50
N GLU A 58 15.53 -4.29 5.35
CA GLU A 58 14.51 -5.27 4.97
C GLU A 58 13.16 -4.88 5.56
N PHE A 59 12.21 -4.49 4.70
CA PHE A 59 10.84 -4.25 5.15
C PHE A 59 10.18 -5.60 5.47
N GLU A 60 9.82 -5.81 6.73
CA GLU A 60 9.14 -7.01 7.21
C GLU A 60 7.84 -6.65 7.94
N SER A 61 6.82 -7.49 7.78
CA SER A 61 5.62 -7.47 8.60
C SER A 61 4.98 -8.85 8.65
N ASN A 62 5.07 -9.48 9.82
CA ASN A 62 4.37 -10.73 10.13
C ASN A 62 2.86 -10.60 9.92
N SER A 63 2.26 -9.51 10.40
CA SER A 63 0.79 -9.31 10.33
C SER A 63 0.28 -9.09 8.89
N LEU A 64 1.12 -8.54 8.02
CA LEU A 64 0.79 -8.30 6.61
C LEU A 64 1.29 -9.43 5.70
N HIS A 65 2.11 -10.35 6.23
CA HIS A 65 2.81 -11.42 5.50
C HIS A 65 3.63 -10.86 4.33
N ARG A 66 4.46 -9.84 4.60
CA ARG A 66 5.28 -9.17 3.58
C ARG A 66 6.70 -8.99 4.07
N GLU A 67 7.63 -9.53 3.29
CA GLU A 67 9.07 -9.40 3.44
C GLU A 67 9.64 -8.87 2.12
N LYS A 68 10.54 -7.87 2.18
CA LYS A 68 11.33 -7.47 1.02
C LYS A 68 12.55 -6.62 1.38
N VAL A 69 13.72 -7.06 0.90
CA VAL A 69 14.97 -6.29 0.95
C VAL A 69 14.85 -4.98 0.18
N VAL A 70 15.33 -3.89 0.79
CA VAL A 70 15.45 -2.55 0.22
C VAL A 70 16.92 -2.16 0.13
N ALA A 71 17.46 -2.11 -1.09
CA ALA A 71 18.84 -1.70 -1.33
C ALA A 71 19.12 -0.29 -0.79
N PRO A 72 20.38 0.02 -0.40
CA PRO A 72 20.78 1.38 -0.01
C PRO A 72 20.41 2.41 -1.08
N ASN A 73 19.88 3.56 -0.67
CA ASN A 73 19.39 4.62 -1.57
C ASN A 73 18.35 4.15 -2.61
N GLY A 74 17.73 2.99 -2.37
CA GLY A 74 16.79 2.33 -3.27
C GLY A 74 15.34 2.49 -2.85
N GLN A 75 14.45 1.90 -3.64
CA GLN A 75 13.03 1.83 -3.31
C GLN A 75 12.42 0.51 -3.79
N ILE A 76 11.37 0.07 -3.11
CA ILE A 76 10.57 -1.09 -3.48
C ILE A 76 9.08 -0.76 -3.43
N THR A 77 8.30 -1.52 -4.21
CA THR A 77 6.85 -1.57 -4.08
C THR A 77 6.43 -2.78 -3.24
N VAL A 78 5.51 -2.56 -2.29
CA VAL A 78 4.84 -3.58 -1.47
C VAL A 78 3.33 -3.39 -1.58
N PHE A 79 2.58 -4.42 -1.97
CA PHE A 79 1.12 -4.37 -1.98
C PHE A 79 0.53 -5.00 -0.71
N VAL A 80 -0.36 -4.27 -0.05
CA VAL A 80 -1.05 -4.70 1.17
C VAL A 80 -2.57 -4.59 1.04
N GLY A 81 -3.29 -5.31 1.90
CA GLY A 81 -4.74 -5.30 1.96
C GLY A 81 -5.46 -6.01 0.80
N PRO A 82 -6.81 -5.92 0.76
CA PRO A 82 -7.69 -5.20 1.70
C PRO A 82 -7.48 -5.60 3.16
N LEU A 83 -7.36 -4.60 4.06
CA LEU A 83 -7.19 -4.82 5.50
C LEU A 83 -8.45 -4.40 6.25
N ASP A 84 -8.78 -5.11 7.32
CA ASP A 84 -9.77 -4.64 8.29
C ASP A 84 -9.26 -3.38 9.02
N PRO A 85 -10.15 -2.56 9.60
CA PRO A 85 -9.72 -1.46 10.46
C PRO A 85 -8.83 -1.98 11.60
N GLY A 86 -7.66 -1.39 11.76
CA GLY A 86 -6.67 -1.91 12.70
C GLY A 86 -5.29 -1.29 12.56
N ARG A 87 -4.36 -1.77 13.38
CA ARG A 87 -2.97 -1.32 13.43
C ARG A 87 -2.06 -2.52 13.17
N TYR A 88 -1.24 -2.41 12.13
CA TYR A 88 -0.40 -3.50 11.62
C TYR A 88 1.06 -3.07 11.67
N GLU A 89 1.87 -3.79 12.45
CA GLU A 89 3.29 -3.47 12.62
C GLU A 89 4.10 -3.82 11.36
N PHE A 90 5.07 -3.00 11.01
CA PHE A 90 6.19 -3.34 10.14
C PHE A 90 7.50 -2.89 10.78
N PHE A 91 8.60 -3.52 10.40
CA PHE A 91 9.93 -3.26 10.96
C PHE A 91 11.04 -3.48 9.92
N ASP A 92 12.25 -3.01 10.24
CA ASP A 92 13.46 -3.36 9.51
C ASP A 92 14.06 -4.62 10.13
N ASP A 93 14.07 -5.77 9.44
CA ASP A 93 14.60 -7.00 10.06
C ASP A 93 16.13 -6.93 10.29
N PHE A 94 16.84 -6.14 9.48
CA PHE A 94 18.27 -5.91 9.66
C PHE A 94 18.57 -4.92 10.80
N ASN A 95 17.55 -4.19 11.29
CA ASN A 95 17.62 -3.36 12.49
C ASN A 95 16.26 -3.30 13.21
N GLN A 96 16.01 -4.30 14.05
CA GLN A 96 14.71 -4.50 14.72
C GLN A 96 14.28 -3.41 15.72
N GLN A 97 15.10 -2.38 15.95
CA GLN A 97 14.70 -1.17 16.69
C GLN A 97 13.91 -0.20 15.79
N THR A 98 14.10 -0.28 14.48
CA THR A 98 13.39 0.52 13.48
C THR A 98 12.02 -0.09 13.24
N ARG A 99 10.96 0.55 13.74
CA ARG A 99 9.58 0.03 13.70
C ARG A 99 8.60 1.11 13.27
N GLY A 100 7.51 0.69 12.64
CA GLY A 100 6.41 1.55 12.25
C GLY A 100 5.10 0.78 12.14
N PHE A 101 4.02 1.48 11.85
CA PHE A 101 2.69 0.90 11.79
C PHE A 101 1.88 1.42 10.61
N LEU A 102 1.20 0.52 9.91
CA LEU A 102 0.06 0.91 9.09
C LEU A 102 -1.16 1.04 9.99
N VAL A 103 -1.92 2.11 9.81
CA VAL A 103 -3.19 2.35 10.51
C VAL A 103 -4.30 2.34 9.47
N ALA A 104 -4.97 1.19 9.35
CA ALA A 104 -6.11 1.02 8.46
C ALA A 104 -7.37 1.58 9.12
N LYS A 105 -8.01 2.55 8.45
CA LYS A 105 -9.21 3.23 8.94
C LYS A 105 -10.16 3.61 7.82
#